data_AF-A0A0R2RUQ9-F1
#
_entry.id   AF-A0A0R2RUQ9-F1
#
_cell.length_a   1.000
_cell.length_b   1.000
_cell.length_c   1.000
_cell.angle_alpha   90.00
_cell.angle_beta   90.00
_cell.angle_gamma   90.00
#
_symmetry.space_group_name_H-M   'P 1'
#
loop_
_entity.id
_entity.type
_entity.pdbx_description
1 polymer ?
#
loop_
_entity_poly.entity_id
_entity_poly.type
_entity_poly.pdbx_seq_one_letter_code
_entity_poly.pdbx_strand_id
1 'polypeptide(L)'
;MSLLHHKSAIGIFLKKNSHTGILTWEGFDYRTATISDLPTHIPLYVGDTIITNSYSNIYPEGVTIGTIVDFKKNEDGFYTINVNLFEDFNNLRYVYVIHSKESDEQELLEKIITQNE
;
A
#
# COMPACT_ATOMS: atom_id res chain seq x y z
N MET A 1 -3.29 8.80 -9.78
CA MET A 1 -3.98 7.49 -9.99
C MET A 1 -4.76 7.17 -8.72
N SER A 2 -5.93 6.54 -8.80
CA SER A 2 -6.75 6.19 -7.62
C SER A 2 -6.34 4.84 -7.01
N LEU A 3 -6.58 4.62 -5.72
CA LEU A 3 -6.42 3.31 -5.07
C LEU A 3 -7.31 2.24 -5.72
N LEU A 4 -8.56 2.59 -6.07
CA LEU A 4 -9.52 1.71 -6.74
C LEU A 4 -9.29 1.59 -8.26
N HIS A 5 -8.04 1.53 -8.68
CA HIS A 5 -7.67 1.33 -10.07
C HIS A 5 -6.91 0.00 -10.21
N HIS A 6 -7.26 -0.82 -11.19
CA HIS A 6 -6.65 -2.15 -11.40
C HIS A 6 -5.13 -2.14 -11.60
N LYS A 7 -4.55 -1.02 -12.05
CA LYS A 7 -3.09 -0.82 -12.16
C LYS A 7 -2.47 -0.15 -10.94
N SER A 8 -3.25 0.08 -9.90
CA SER A 8 -2.75 0.69 -8.68
C SER A 8 -1.97 -0.35 -7.89
N ALA A 9 -0.71 -0.03 -7.64
CA ALA A 9 0.15 -0.77 -6.75
C ALA A 9 0.67 0.25 -5.74
N ILE A 10 0.24 0.12 -4.49
CA ILE A 10 0.60 1.05 -3.41
C ILE A 10 1.49 0.29 -2.45
N GLY A 11 2.69 0.84 -2.22
CA GLY A 11 3.57 0.33 -1.19
C GLY A 11 2.99 0.59 0.20
N ILE A 12 2.96 -0.43 1.05
CA ILE A 12 2.43 -0.33 2.40
C ILE A 12 3.45 -0.76 3.44
N PHE A 13 3.26 -0.27 4.66
CA PHE A 13 3.85 -0.80 5.88
C PHE A 13 2.76 -1.36 6.79
N LEU A 14 3.07 -2.46 7.46
CA LEU A 14 2.28 -2.90 8.60
C LEU A 14 2.64 -2.05 9.82
N LYS A 15 1.66 -1.30 10.38
CA LYS A 15 1.90 -0.28 11.40
C LYS A 15 2.67 -0.78 12.63
N LYS A 16 2.53 -2.06 12.98
CA LYS A 16 3.12 -2.64 14.20
C LYS A 16 4.61 -2.97 14.10
N ASN A 17 5.11 -3.28 12.90
CA ASN A 17 6.44 -3.85 12.71
C ASN A 17 7.13 -3.39 11.41
N SER A 18 6.55 -2.42 10.72
CA SER A 18 7.08 -1.77 9.50
C SER A 18 7.50 -2.74 8.39
N HIS A 19 6.87 -3.92 8.31
CA HIS A 19 7.11 -4.82 7.17
C HIS A 19 6.41 -4.31 5.93
N THR A 20 7.08 -4.42 4.80
CA THR A 20 6.61 -3.95 3.51
C THR A 20 5.71 -4.97 2.83
N GLY A 21 4.73 -4.47 2.08
CA GLY A 21 3.96 -5.25 1.11
C GLY A 21 3.45 -4.35 -0.01
N ILE A 22 2.77 -4.96 -0.97
CA ILE A 22 2.15 -4.25 -2.09
C ILE A 22 0.65 -4.42 -2.00
N LEU A 23 -0.07 -3.31 -1.89
CA LEU A 23 -1.52 -3.26 -1.91
C LEU A 23 -2.02 -3.09 -3.35
N THR A 24 -2.85 -4.03 -3.81
CA THR A 24 -3.56 -4.01 -5.08
C THR A 24 -5.06 -4.05 -4.86
N TRP A 25 -5.81 -3.50 -5.81
CA TRP A 25 -7.26 -3.60 -5.84
C TRP A 25 -7.69 -4.50 -7.00
N GLU A 26 -8.19 -5.69 -6.66
CA GLU A 26 -8.56 -6.74 -7.63
C GLU A 26 -9.92 -6.48 -8.32
N GLY A 27 -10.63 -5.44 -7.94
CA GLY A 27 -11.95 -5.10 -8.47
C GLY A 27 -13.11 -5.59 -7.59
N PHE A 28 -14.33 -5.36 -8.07
CA PHE A 28 -15.63 -5.75 -7.46
C PHE A 28 -16.06 -4.95 -6.23
N ASP A 29 -15.34 -5.02 -5.13
CA ASP A 29 -15.74 -4.39 -3.87
C ASP A 29 -14.86 -3.17 -3.58
N TYR A 30 -15.48 -1.99 -3.51
CA TYR A 30 -14.80 -0.72 -3.25
C TYR A 30 -14.31 -0.57 -1.80
N ARG A 31 -14.72 -1.49 -0.90
CA ARG A 31 -14.34 -1.50 0.51
C ARG A 31 -13.19 -2.45 0.81
N THR A 32 -12.83 -3.33 -0.11
CA THR A 32 -11.79 -4.34 0.13
C THR A 32 -10.64 -4.20 -0.84
N ALA A 33 -9.45 -4.55 -0.38
CA ALA A 33 -8.22 -4.56 -1.16
C ALA A 33 -7.34 -5.72 -0.70
N THR A 34 -6.35 -6.07 -1.53
CA THR A 34 -5.50 -7.24 -1.32
C THR A 34 -4.06 -6.79 -1.15
N ILE A 35 -3.35 -7.34 -0.16
CA ILE A 35 -1.90 -7.20 -0.05
C ILE A 35 -1.25 -8.49 -0.52
N SER A 36 -0.20 -8.32 -1.32
CA SER A 36 0.74 -9.36 -1.73
C SER A 36 2.17 -9.00 -1.28
N ASP A 37 3.10 -9.92 -1.53
CA ASP A 37 4.54 -9.73 -1.31
C ASP A 37 4.96 -9.58 0.17
N LEU A 38 4.18 -10.18 1.09
CA LEU A 38 4.51 -10.23 2.52
C LEU A 38 4.90 -11.66 2.94
N PRO A 39 6.17 -11.91 3.36
CA PRO A 39 6.65 -13.23 3.73
C PRO A 39 5.91 -13.91 4.89
N THR A 40 5.75 -15.22 4.83
CA THR A 40 4.97 -15.99 5.81
C THR A 40 5.59 -16.16 7.20
N HIS A 41 6.83 -15.72 7.40
CA HIS A 41 7.47 -15.75 8.72
C HIS A 41 7.08 -14.54 9.59
N ILE A 42 6.44 -13.53 9.00
CA ILE A 42 6.04 -12.31 9.69
C ILE A 42 4.73 -12.59 10.44
N PRO A 43 4.65 -12.35 11.76
CA PRO A 43 3.42 -12.55 12.50
C PRO A 43 2.37 -11.54 12.04
N LEU A 44 1.18 -12.02 11.66
CA LEU A 44 0.01 -11.21 11.27
C LEU A 44 -1.18 -11.52 12.18
N TYR A 45 -1.98 -10.49 12.48
CA TYR A 45 -3.23 -10.63 13.22
C TYR A 45 -4.37 -9.90 12.49
N VAL A 46 -5.56 -10.50 12.56
CA VAL A 46 -6.79 -9.83 12.10
C VAL A 46 -7.00 -8.56 12.93
N GLY A 47 -7.28 -7.45 12.26
CA GLY A 47 -7.39 -6.11 12.87
C GLY A 47 -6.11 -5.29 12.84
N ASP A 48 -4.97 -5.84 12.41
CA ASP A 48 -3.75 -5.04 12.23
C ASP A 48 -3.96 -3.92 11.21
N THR A 49 -3.42 -2.74 11.50
CA THR A 49 -3.54 -1.54 10.65
C THR A 49 -2.40 -1.47 9.63
N ILE A 50 -2.75 -1.10 8.40
CA ILE A 50 -1.79 -0.82 7.33
C ILE A 50 -1.70 0.69 7.04
N ILE A 51 -0.49 1.14 6.70
CA ILE A 51 -0.18 2.54 6.39
C ILE A 51 0.60 2.63 5.08
N THR A 52 0.58 3.78 4.41
CA THR A 52 1.44 4.05 3.25
C THR A 52 2.91 4.06 3.66
N ASN A 53 3.77 3.49 2.80
CA ASN A 53 5.21 3.51 3.02
C ASN A 53 5.90 4.73 2.40
N SER A 54 7.19 4.87 2.63
CA SER A 54 8.02 5.98 2.14
C SER A 54 8.61 5.76 0.74
N TYR A 55 8.43 4.57 0.15
CA TYR A 55 9.04 4.23 -1.15
C TYR A 55 8.29 4.83 -2.36
N SER A 56 7.16 5.50 -2.13
CA SER A 56 6.40 6.14 -3.20
C SER A 56 6.63 7.64 -3.22
N ASN A 57 7.01 8.20 -4.37
CA ASN A 57 7.12 9.65 -4.57
C ASN A 57 5.74 10.31 -4.73
N ILE A 58 4.67 9.51 -4.77
CA ILE A 58 3.29 9.95 -5.05
C ILE A 58 2.45 10.02 -3.77
N TYR A 59 2.68 9.10 -2.82
CA TYR A 59 1.93 9.04 -1.57
C TYR A 59 2.81 9.46 -0.39
N PRO A 60 2.35 10.34 0.50
CA PRO A 60 3.09 10.63 1.73
C PRO A 60 3.12 9.39 2.62
N GLU A 61 4.20 9.24 3.39
CA GLU A 61 4.34 8.15 4.36
C GLU A 61 3.35 8.30 5.52
N GLY A 62 2.88 7.16 6.05
CA GLY A 62 2.17 7.11 7.34
C GLY A 62 0.66 7.35 7.27
N VAL A 63 0.08 7.46 6.08
CA VAL A 63 -1.38 7.56 5.91
C VAL A 63 -2.01 6.19 6.15
N THR A 64 -2.99 6.14 7.05
CA THR A 64 -3.74 4.91 7.35
C THR A 64 -4.66 4.52 6.21
N ILE A 65 -4.62 3.26 5.80
CA ILE A 65 -5.39 2.76 4.65
C ILE A 65 -6.57 1.87 5.11
N GLY A 66 -6.32 0.95 6.04
CA GLY A 66 -7.31 -0.03 6.45
C GLY A 66 -6.80 -1.05 7.47
N THR A 67 -7.59 -2.09 7.69
CA THR A 67 -7.28 -3.21 8.61
C THR A 67 -7.39 -4.57 7.95
N ILE A 68 -6.52 -5.49 8.36
CA ILE A 68 -6.56 -6.89 7.93
C ILE A 68 -7.86 -7.56 8.38
N VAL A 69 -8.58 -8.16 7.43
CA VAL A 69 -9.80 -8.96 7.66
C VAL A 69 -9.47 -10.43 7.76
N ASP A 70 -8.66 -10.92 6.83
CA ASP A 70 -8.19 -12.30 6.78
C ASP A 70 -6.90 -12.39 5.98
N PHE A 71 -6.22 -13.52 6.09
CA PHE A 71 -5.00 -13.81 5.33
C PHE A 71 -4.87 -15.31 5.08
N LYS A 72 -4.27 -15.63 3.93
CA LYS A 72 -3.97 -17.00 3.51
C LYS A 72 -2.49 -17.12 3.20
N LYS A 73 -1.88 -18.21 3.69
CA LYS A 73 -0.53 -18.61 3.30
C LYS A 73 -0.58 -19.33 1.94
N ASN A 74 0.21 -18.84 1.00
CA ASN A 74 0.38 -19.45 -0.31
C ASN A 74 1.56 -20.43 -0.31
N GLU A 75 1.61 -21.28 -1.33
CA GLU A 75 2.66 -22.30 -1.51
C GLU A 75 4.03 -21.68 -1.85
N ASP A 76 4.02 -20.47 -2.41
CA ASP A 76 5.20 -19.66 -2.75
C ASP A 76 5.91 -19.04 -1.54
N GLY A 77 5.36 -19.19 -0.33
CA GLY A 77 5.94 -18.66 0.90
C GLY A 77 5.49 -17.25 1.28
N PHE A 78 4.57 -16.65 0.53
CA PHE A 78 3.99 -15.34 0.79
C PHE A 78 2.55 -15.42 1.32
N TYR A 79 2.09 -14.35 1.96
CA TYR A 79 0.69 -14.17 2.33
C TYR A 79 -0.08 -13.48 1.21
N THR A 80 -1.30 -13.93 0.97
CA THR A 80 -2.37 -13.11 0.40
C THR A 80 -3.23 -12.60 1.55
N ILE A 81 -3.34 -11.29 1.71
CA ILE A 81 -4.02 -10.66 2.85
C ILE A 81 -5.17 -9.83 2.31
N ASN A 82 -6.37 -10.04 2.85
CA ASN A 82 -7.53 -9.23 2.55
C ASN A 82 -7.67 -8.11 3.59
N VAL A 83 -7.91 -6.90 3.11
CA VAL A 83 -7.95 -5.68 3.93
C VAL A 83 -9.28 -4.97 3.70
N ASN A 84 -9.88 -4.49 4.79
CA ASN A 84 -11.01 -3.58 4.74
C ASN A 84 -10.50 -2.14 4.82
N LEU A 85 -10.86 -1.32 3.85
CA LEU A 85 -10.46 0.07 3.72
C LEU A 85 -11.24 0.93 4.72
N PHE A 86 -10.56 1.91 5.33
CA PHE A 86 -11.21 2.85 6.25
C PHE A 86 -12.12 3.83 5.53
N GLU A 87 -11.67 4.31 4.38
CA GLU A 87 -12.38 5.31 3.59
C GLU A 87 -13.42 4.68 2.66
N ASP A 88 -14.60 5.31 2.60
CA ASP A 88 -15.63 4.96 1.64
C ASP A 88 -15.44 5.79 0.36
N PHE A 89 -14.71 5.21 -0.59
CA PHE A 89 -14.43 5.84 -1.88
C PHE A 89 -15.70 6.10 -2.74
N ASN A 90 -16.85 5.51 -2.41
CA ASN A 90 -18.11 5.77 -3.11
C ASN A 90 -18.84 7.02 -2.58
N ASN A 91 -18.44 7.54 -1.42
CA ASN A 91 -19.08 8.68 -0.77
C ASN A 91 -18.06 9.70 -0.22
N LEU A 92 -17.15 10.14 -1.09
CA LEU A 92 -16.17 11.18 -0.76
C LEU A 92 -16.75 12.58 -1.02
N ARG A 93 -16.69 13.46 -0.01
CA ARG A 93 -17.13 14.86 -0.12
C ARG A 93 -15.98 15.86 -0.11
N TYR A 94 -14.98 15.61 0.73
CA TYR A 94 -13.81 16.47 0.90
C TYR A 94 -12.57 15.62 0.77
N VAL A 95 -11.60 16.10 0.01
CA VAL A 95 -10.32 15.43 -0.22
C VAL A 95 -9.18 16.41 -0.05
N TYR A 96 -8.04 15.91 0.42
CA TYR A 96 -6.81 16.67 0.47
C TYR A 96 -5.93 16.28 -0.71
N VAL A 97 -5.40 17.29 -1.41
CA VAL A 97 -4.41 17.10 -2.48
C VAL A 97 -3.06 17.50 -1.92
N ILE A 98 -2.13 16.56 -1.88
CA ILE A 98 -0.78 16.75 -1.37
C ILE A 98 0.17 16.71 -2.56
N HIS A 99 1.11 17.65 -2.59
CA HIS A 99 2.14 17.74 -3.63
C HIS A 99 3.51 17.85 -2.97
N SER A 100 4.41 16.91 -3.27
CA SER A 100 5.79 16.98 -2.81
C SER A 100 6.55 18.00 -3.64
N LYS A 101 7.25 18.93 -2.98
CA LYS A 101 8.11 19.92 -3.66
C LYS A 101 9.44 19.33 -4.15
N GLU A 102 9.82 18.19 -3.61
CA GLU A 102 11.11 17.52 -3.84
C GLU A 102 10.99 16.34 -4.82
N SER A 103 9.77 16.04 -5.29
CA SER A 103 9.50 14.89 -6.16
C SER A 103 10.36 14.90 -7.44
N ASP A 104 10.52 16.07 -8.07
CA ASP A 104 11.28 16.21 -9.32
C ASP A 104 12.78 15.95 -9.11
N GLU A 105 13.32 16.45 -7.98
CA GLU A 105 14.73 16.24 -7.62
C GLU A 105 14.99 14.77 -7.28
N GLN A 106 14.10 14.15 -6.51
CA GLN A 106 14.20 12.74 -6.15
C GLN A 106 14.21 11.83 -7.39
N GLU A 107 13.28 12.04 -8.33
CA GLU A 107 13.22 11.25 -9.57
C GLU A 107 14.51 11.40 -10.41
N LEU A 108 15.10 12.59 -10.43
CA LEU A 108 16.35 12.85 -11.13
C LEU A 108 17.53 12.11 -10.49
N LEU A 109 17.63 12.13 -9.15
CA LEU A 109 18.68 11.42 -8.41
C LEU A 109 18.57 9.90 -8.56
N GLU A 110 17.36 9.33 -8.47
CA GLU A 110 17.11 7.90 -8.63
C GLU A 110 17.50 7.39 -10.03
N LYS A 111 17.24 8.18 -11.08
CA LYS A 111 17.67 7.87 -12.45
C LYS A 111 19.19 7.85 -12.59
N ILE A 112 19.89 8.79 -11.95
CA ILE A 112 21.36 8.85 -11.99
C ILE A 112 21.97 7.63 -11.29
N ILE A 113 21.42 7.21 -10.15
CA ILE A 113 21.91 6.05 -9.41
C ILE A 113 21.74 4.78 -10.24
N THR A 114 20.57 4.58 -10.85
CA THR A 114 20.26 3.37 -11.63
C THR A 114 21.11 3.23 -12.91
N GLN A 115 21.64 4.32 -13.47
CA GLN A 115 22.51 4.27 -14.66
C GLN A 115 23.97 3.90 -14.33
N ASN A 116 24.36 3.96 -13.05
CA ASN A 116 25.73 3.70 -12.61
C ASN A 116 25.91 2.28 -12.03
N GLU A 117 24.87 1.45 -12.07
CA GLU A 117 24.90 0.00 -11.81
C GLU A 117 24.85 -0.80 -13.12
#